data_AF-A0A0P8Y5Z9-F1
#
_entry.id   AF-A0A0P8Y5Z9-F1
#
_cell.length_a   1.000
_cell.length_b   1.000
_cell.length_c   1.000
_cell.angle_alpha   90.00
_cell.angle_beta   90.00
_cell.angle_gamma   90.00
#
_symmetry.space_group_name_H-M   'P 1'
#
loop_
_entity.id
_entity.type
_entity.pdbx_description
1 polymer ?
#
loop_
_entity_poly.entity_id
_entity_poly.type
_entity_poly.pdbx_seq_one_letter_code
_entity_poly.pdbx_strand_id
1 'polypeptide(L)'
;SFSHTCFHVAPYESYIALAERLNVSTPGDFAKKTMLVTTGAEAVENAVKMARAFTGRSGVIAFSGAFHGRTLLGMALCGKVNPYKKSFGAMPAEVMHAPFPNEFHGVSIAESLSVLENMLRSSIDPERVAAIIVEPVQGEGGFVAAPTEFLQALRKICDTHGMMLIADEVQTGMGRTGKLFAFEHAGVAADLVCMAKGLAGGFPLSAVSGRAEVV
;
A
#
# COMPACT_ATOMS: atom_id res chain seq x y z
N SER A 1 2.30 18.15 -29.30
CA SER A 1 1.86 16.87 -28.71
C SER A 1 2.93 15.84 -28.98
N PHE A 2 3.57 15.29 -27.94
CA PHE A 2 4.45 14.13 -28.05
C PHE A 2 3.70 12.91 -27.50
N SER A 3 3.89 11.73 -28.10
CA SER A 3 3.25 10.48 -27.64
C SER A 3 4.00 9.86 -26.46
N HIS A 4 5.33 9.90 -26.46
CA HIS A 4 6.19 9.40 -25.40
C HIS A 4 7.60 9.98 -25.56
N THR A 5 8.21 10.44 -24.46
CA THR A 5 9.61 10.93 -24.46
C THR A 5 10.50 10.23 -23.44
N CYS A 6 9.93 9.31 -22.63
CA CYS A 6 10.52 8.79 -21.40
C CYS A 6 10.95 9.92 -20.44
N PHE A 7 10.24 10.08 -19.33
CA PHE A 7 10.50 11.19 -18.39
C PHE A 7 11.97 11.25 -17.92
N HIS A 8 12.63 10.09 -17.76
CA HIS A 8 14.04 10.00 -17.37
C HIS A 8 15.05 10.40 -18.47
N VAL A 9 14.59 10.54 -19.73
CA VAL A 9 15.43 10.93 -20.87
C VAL A 9 15.15 12.38 -21.28
N ALA A 10 13.88 12.69 -21.53
CA ALA A 10 13.42 14.02 -21.90
C ALA A 10 12.16 14.36 -21.08
N PRO A 11 12.33 15.09 -19.96
CA PRO A 11 11.25 15.38 -19.03
C PRO A 11 10.19 16.29 -19.64
N TYR A 12 8.99 16.26 -19.06
CA TYR A 12 7.85 17.05 -19.52
C TYR A 12 7.00 17.54 -18.35
N GLU A 13 6.44 18.74 -18.51
CA GLU A 13 5.77 19.49 -17.45
C GLU A 13 4.59 18.75 -16.82
N SER A 14 3.79 18.01 -17.60
CA SER A 14 2.61 17.33 -17.06
C SER A 14 2.93 16.22 -16.06
N TYR A 15 4.12 15.62 -16.10
CA TYR A 15 4.58 14.71 -15.06
C TYR A 15 4.77 15.47 -13.75
N ILE A 16 5.50 16.59 -13.80
CA ILE A 16 5.85 17.41 -12.63
C ILE A 16 4.59 18.00 -12.01
N ALA A 17 3.74 18.61 -12.82
CA ALA A 17 2.49 19.22 -12.37
C ALA A 17 1.56 18.19 -11.70
N LEU A 18 1.49 16.96 -12.21
CA LEU A 18 0.72 15.90 -11.56
C LEU A 18 1.37 15.46 -10.24
N ALA A 19 2.69 15.26 -10.23
CA ALA A 19 3.41 14.89 -9.01
C ALA A 19 3.21 15.94 -7.89
N GLU A 20 3.32 17.23 -8.20
CA GLU A 20 3.08 18.32 -7.25
C GLU A 20 1.63 18.32 -6.71
N ARG A 21 0.63 18.11 -7.57
CA ARG A 21 -0.77 18.00 -7.15
C ARG A 21 -1.01 16.79 -6.23
N LEU A 22 -0.33 15.67 -6.49
CA LEU A 22 -0.41 14.48 -5.64
C LEU A 22 0.32 14.68 -4.30
N ASN A 23 1.46 15.39 -4.31
CA ASN A 23 2.16 15.79 -3.09
C ASN A 23 1.31 16.71 -2.22
N VAL A 24 0.48 17.59 -2.78
CA VAL A 24 -0.41 18.44 -1.96
C VAL A 24 -1.61 17.65 -1.42
N SER A 25 -2.16 16.75 -2.23
CA SER A 25 -3.47 16.15 -1.95
C SER A 25 -3.43 14.92 -1.05
N THR A 26 -2.31 14.20 -1.01
CA THR A 26 -2.16 13.01 -0.15
C THR A 26 -2.09 13.38 1.34
N PRO A 27 -2.70 12.61 2.26
CA PRO A 27 -2.73 12.94 3.70
C PRO A 27 -1.34 13.12 4.33
N GLY A 28 -1.25 13.94 5.39
CA GLY A 28 -0.04 14.16 6.18
C GLY A 28 0.67 15.50 5.92
N ASP A 29 1.19 16.13 6.98
CA ASP A 29 1.86 17.44 6.95
C ASP A 29 3.39 17.33 6.92
N PHE A 30 3.89 16.52 6.00
CA PHE A 30 5.32 16.34 5.75
C PHE A 30 5.63 16.60 4.27
N ALA A 31 6.90 16.91 3.97
CA ALA A 31 7.34 17.08 2.59
C ALA A 31 7.17 15.75 1.84
N LYS A 32 6.61 15.83 0.62
CA LYS A 32 6.29 14.65 -0.19
C LYS A 32 6.86 14.75 -1.59
N LYS A 33 7.15 13.59 -2.17
CA LYS A 33 7.47 13.42 -3.59
C LYS A 33 6.62 12.29 -4.16
N THR A 34 6.48 12.29 -5.48
CA THR A 34 5.67 11.33 -6.21
C THR A 34 6.44 10.75 -7.38
N MET A 35 6.39 9.42 -7.52
CA MET A 35 6.80 8.67 -8.69
C MET A 35 5.57 8.21 -9.47
N LEU A 36 5.54 8.43 -10.79
CA LEU A 36 4.49 7.93 -11.68
C LEU A 36 4.95 6.68 -12.42
N VAL A 37 4.05 5.71 -12.52
CA VAL A 37 4.18 4.43 -13.25
C VAL A 37 2.88 4.11 -13.99
N THR A 38 2.72 2.91 -14.56
CA THR A 38 1.61 2.62 -15.48
C THR A 38 0.45 1.89 -14.80
N THR A 39 0.76 0.92 -13.94
CA THR A 39 -0.20 0.00 -13.33
C THR A 39 -0.19 0.10 -11.80
N GLY A 40 -1.32 -0.28 -11.17
CA GLY A 40 -1.37 -0.38 -9.71
C GLY A 40 -0.37 -1.38 -9.13
N ALA A 41 -0.08 -2.47 -9.85
CA ALA A 41 0.94 -3.43 -9.43
C ALA A 41 2.34 -2.81 -9.42
N GLU A 42 2.72 -2.02 -10.43
CA GLU A 42 3.98 -1.29 -10.42
C GLU A 42 4.06 -0.25 -9.29
N ALA A 43 2.94 0.40 -8.95
CA ALA A 43 2.91 1.32 -7.81
C ALA A 43 3.19 0.57 -6.50
N VAL A 44 2.51 -0.55 -6.25
CA VAL A 44 2.77 -1.40 -5.07
C VAL A 44 4.22 -1.89 -5.04
N GLU A 45 4.75 -2.39 -6.16
CA GLU A 45 6.14 -2.88 -6.18
C GLU A 45 7.14 -1.76 -5.89
N ASN A 46 6.94 -0.57 -6.45
CA ASN A 46 7.83 0.56 -6.17
C ASN A 46 7.67 1.07 -4.73
N ALA A 47 6.48 1.07 -4.15
CA ALA A 47 6.29 1.40 -2.73
C ALA A 47 7.04 0.41 -1.82
N VAL A 48 6.96 -0.90 -2.09
CA VAL A 48 7.74 -1.90 -1.35
C VAL A 48 9.24 -1.69 -1.55
N LYS A 49 9.70 -1.42 -2.77
CA LYS A 49 11.12 -1.13 -3.04
C LYS A 49 11.61 0.10 -2.28
N MET A 50 10.84 1.18 -2.27
CA MET A 50 11.15 2.41 -1.54
C MET A 50 11.23 2.16 -0.03
N ALA A 51 10.23 1.46 0.54
CA ALA A 51 10.25 1.10 1.97
C ALA A 51 11.47 0.24 2.33
N ARG A 52 11.78 -0.78 1.52
CA ARG A 52 12.97 -1.63 1.74
C ARG A 52 14.28 -0.84 1.63
N ALA A 53 14.41 0.00 0.62
CA ALA A 53 15.61 0.82 0.41
C ALA A 53 15.83 1.82 1.55
N PHE A 54 14.75 2.47 2.02
CA PHE A 54 14.82 3.46 3.09
C PHE A 54 15.13 2.82 4.45
N THR A 55 14.48 1.70 4.77
CA THR A 55 14.64 1.04 6.07
C THR A 55 15.88 0.13 6.15
N GLY A 56 16.39 -0.33 5.00
CA GLY A 56 17.41 -1.38 4.93
C GLY A 56 16.87 -2.78 5.27
N ARG A 57 15.54 -2.94 5.29
CA ARG A 57 14.83 -4.15 5.73
C ARG A 57 14.13 -4.82 4.56
N SER A 58 13.73 -6.08 4.70
CA SER A 58 13.19 -6.89 3.60
C SER A 58 11.75 -7.37 3.82
N GLY A 59 11.35 -7.61 5.06
CA GLY A 59 10.03 -8.12 5.42
C GLY A 59 8.89 -7.17 5.05
N VAL A 60 7.78 -7.72 4.58
CA VAL A 60 6.54 -6.97 4.33
C VAL A 60 5.37 -7.76 4.92
N ILE A 61 4.51 -7.06 5.66
CA ILE A 61 3.29 -7.64 6.21
C ILE A 61 2.09 -7.16 5.40
N ALA A 62 1.31 -8.10 4.89
CA ALA A 62 0.02 -7.88 4.24
C ALA A 62 -1.09 -8.60 5.03
N PHE A 63 -2.32 -8.60 4.51
CA PHE A 63 -3.47 -9.14 5.24
C PHE A 63 -4.24 -10.22 4.47
N SER A 64 -4.91 -11.11 5.20
CA SER A 64 -5.86 -12.06 4.59
C SER A 64 -6.92 -11.31 3.79
N GLY A 65 -7.32 -11.82 2.63
CA GLY A 65 -8.29 -11.15 1.74
C GLY A 65 -7.72 -10.01 0.89
N ALA A 66 -6.49 -9.56 1.13
CA ALA A 66 -5.90 -8.45 0.40
C ALA A 66 -5.66 -8.76 -1.09
N PHE A 67 -5.68 -7.72 -1.93
CA PHE A 67 -5.32 -7.79 -3.34
C PHE A 67 -4.41 -6.63 -3.76
N HIS A 68 -3.17 -6.96 -4.10
CA HIS A 68 -2.11 -5.98 -4.39
C HIS A 68 -1.49 -6.16 -5.79
N GLY A 69 -2.20 -6.85 -6.69
CA GLY A 69 -1.79 -7.04 -8.09
C GLY A 69 -1.40 -8.48 -8.44
N ARG A 70 -0.96 -8.66 -9.68
CA ARG A 70 -0.74 -9.99 -10.29
C ARG A 70 0.70 -10.22 -10.78
N THR A 71 1.60 -9.30 -10.45
CA THR A 71 3.05 -9.57 -10.57
C THR A 71 3.48 -10.54 -9.46
N LEU A 72 4.70 -11.06 -9.53
CA LEU A 72 5.15 -12.07 -8.57
C LEU A 72 5.12 -11.56 -7.11
N LEU A 73 5.55 -10.31 -6.87
CA LEU A 73 5.43 -9.67 -5.56
C LEU A 73 3.97 -9.32 -5.22
N GLY A 74 3.20 -8.77 -6.16
CA GLY A 74 1.78 -8.48 -5.94
C GLY A 74 0.97 -9.73 -5.54
N MET A 75 1.22 -10.87 -6.19
CA MET A 75 0.63 -12.17 -5.84
C MET A 75 1.08 -12.67 -4.47
N ALA A 76 2.35 -12.43 -4.09
CA ALA A 76 2.83 -12.75 -2.76
C ALA A 76 2.02 -11.99 -1.70
N LEU A 77 1.83 -10.68 -1.90
CA LEU A 77 1.08 -9.79 -1.03
C LEU A 77 -0.43 -10.10 -1.01
N CYS A 78 -0.99 -10.72 -2.05
CA CYS A 78 -2.39 -11.12 -2.06
C CYS A 78 -2.71 -12.17 -0.98
N GLY A 79 -3.77 -11.91 -0.21
CA GLY A 79 -4.28 -12.75 0.87
C GLY A 79 -5.27 -13.82 0.42
N LYS A 80 -5.32 -14.18 -0.88
CA LYS A 80 -6.23 -15.18 -1.46
C LYS A 80 -5.51 -16.06 -2.49
N VAL A 81 -5.64 -17.38 -2.34
CA VAL A 81 -4.93 -18.36 -3.19
C VAL A 81 -5.59 -18.56 -4.56
N ASN A 82 -6.91 -18.71 -4.63
CA ASN A 82 -7.63 -18.92 -5.89
C ASN A 82 -8.37 -17.62 -6.27
N PRO A 83 -8.18 -17.05 -7.48
CA PRO A 83 -7.36 -17.53 -8.60
C PRO A 83 -5.94 -16.95 -8.66
N TYR A 84 -5.50 -16.19 -7.66
CA TYR A 84 -4.32 -15.34 -7.81
C TYR A 84 -2.96 -16.03 -7.56
N LYS A 85 -2.90 -17.18 -6.88
CA LYS A 85 -1.63 -17.84 -6.46
C LYS A 85 -1.55 -19.33 -6.82
N LYS A 86 -2.69 -20.03 -6.92
CA LYS A 86 -2.81 -21.51 -6.95
C LYS A 86 -1.86 -22.24 -7.91
N SER A 87 -1.48 -21.62 -9.04
CA SER A 87 -0.70 -22.29 -10.09
C SER A 87 0.57 -21.51 -10.51
N PHE A 88 1.03 -20.55 -9.71
CA PHE A 88 2.12 -19.63 -10.10
C PHE A 88 3.45 -19.88 -9.38
N GLY A 89 3.58 -20.99 -8.66
CA GLY A 89 4.84 -21.41 -8.03
C GLY A 89 5.14 -20.73 -6.69
N ALA A 90 6.41 -20.75 -6.30
CA ALA A 90 6.88 -20.19 -5.04
C ALA A 90 6.80 -18.66 -5.07
N MET A 91 6.23 -18.09 -4.01
CA MET A 91 6.15 -16.64 -3.84
C MET A 91 7.46 -16.09 -3.25
N PRO A 92 7.82 -14.84 -3.56
CA PRO A 92 8.93 -14.13 -2.92
C PRO A 92 8.91 -14.28 -1.41
N ALA A 93 10.10 -14.49 -0.83
CA ALA A 93 10.26 -14.68 0.61
C ALA A 93 9.96 -13.40 1.41
N GLU A 94 9.79 -13.58 2.72
CA GLU A 94 9.57 -12.52 3.71
C GLU A 94 8.35 -11.62 3.44
N VAL A 95 7.30 -12.24 2.87
CA VAL A 95 5.95 -11.70 2.91
C VAL A 95 5.13 -12.51 3.90
N MET A 96 4.59 -11.84 4.92
CA MET A 96 3.77 -12.45 5.97
C MET A 96 2.33 -11.92 5.90
N HIS A 97 1.37 -12.71 6.36
CA HIS A 97 -0.05 -12.31 6.39
C HIS A 97 -0.61 -12.36 7.80
N ALA A 98 -1.13 -11.22 8.27
CA ALA A 98 -2.00 -11.18 9.45
C ALA A 98 -3.48 -11.25 9.03
N PRO A 99 -4.40 -11.73 9.89
CA PRO A 99 -5.81 -11.72 9.55
C PRO A 99 -6.34 -10.27 9.51
N PHE A 100 -7.16 -9.96 8.52
CA PHE A 100 -7.85 -8.67 8.39
C PHE A 100 -9.15 -8.68 9.22
N PRO A 101 -9.49 -7.61 9.96
CA PRO A 101 -10.74 -7.55 10.71
C PRO A 101 -11.95 -7.70 9.77
N ASN A 102 -12.82 -8.64 10.08
CA ASN A 102 -14.01 -8.94 9.29
C ASN A 102 -15.08 -9.56 10.17
N GLU A 103 -16.09 -8.77 10.53
CA GLU A 103 -17.20 -9.20 11.38
C GLU A 103 -17.97 -10.38 10.81
N PHE A 104 -18.16 -10.43 9.48
CA PHE A 104 -18.87 -11.53 8.81
C PHE A 104 -18.14 -12.87 8.95
N HIS A 105 -16.80 -12.84 9.02
CA HIS A 105 -15.98 -14.02 9.28
C HIS A 105 -15.65 -14.22 10.77
N GLY A 106 -16.19 -13.39 11.66
CA GLY A 106 -15.93 -13.46 13.10
C GLY A 106 -14.53 -13.01 13.54
N VAL A 107 -13.77 -12.33 12.68
CA VAL A 107 -12.42 -11.86 12.98
C VAL A 107 -12.50 -10.46 13.57
N SER A 108 -12.23 -10.33 14.87
CA SER A 108 -12.23 -9.05 15.58
C SER A 108 -10.94 -8.24 15.35
N ILE A 109 -11.00 -6.93 15.61
CA ILE A 109 -9.80 -6.07 15.61
C ILE A 109 -8.74 -6.58 16.58
N ALA A 110 -9.16 -6.99 17.78
CA ALA A 110 -8.26 -7.48 18.83
C ALA A 110 -7.55 -8.77 18.41
N GLU A 111 -8.25 -9.67 17.71
CA GLU A 111 -7.65 -10.89 17.17
C GLU A 111 -6.62 -10.57 16.09
N SER A 112 -6.96 -9.70 15.13
CA SER A 112 -6.03 -9.24 14.09
C SER A 112 -4.74 -8.64 14.66
N LEU A 113 -4.86 -7.74 15.63
CA LEU A 113 -3.71 -7.10 16.26
C LEU A 113 -2.90 -8.08 17.12
N SER A 114 -3.57 -8.96 17.88
CA SER A 114 -2.89 -9.99 18.70
C SER A 114 -2.05 -10.93 17.83
N VAL A 115 -2.59 -11.40 16.69
CA VAL A 115 -1.84 -12.25 15.76
C VAL A 115 -0.67 -11.50 15.14
N LEU A 116 -0.86 -10.24 14.75
CA LEU A 116 0.21 -9.39 14.24
C LEU A 116 1.34 -9.20 15.26
N GLU A 117 1.01 -8.84 16.51
CA GLU A 117 1.99 -8.68 17.58
C GLU A 117 2.74 -9.98 17.89
N ASN A 118 2.02 -11.11 17.95
CA ASN A 118 2.64 -12.41 18.18
C ASN A 118 3.57 -12.81 17.02
N MET A 119 3.19 -12.50 15.77
CA MET A 119 4.06 -12.70 14.60
C MET A 119 5.35 -11.90 14.72
N LEU A 120 5.26 -10.63 15.12
CA LEU A 120 6.41 -9.76 15.36
C LEU A 120 7.29 -10.20 16.55
N ARG A 121 6.77 -11.00 17.48
CA ARG A 121 7.56 -11.56 18.60
C ARG A 121 8.20 -12.90 18.29
N SER A 122 7.69 -13.66 17.32
CA SER A 122 8.02 -15.08 17.17
C SER A 122 8.40 -15.53 15.76
N SER A 123 7.81 -14.91 14.74
CA SER A 123 7.90 -15.38 13.35
C SER A 123 8.83 -14.54 12.49
N ILE A 124 8.91 -13.24 12.76
CA ILE A 124 9.82 -12.32 12.07
C ILE A 124 10.31 -11.27 13.06
N ASP A 125 11.61 -10.99 13.03
CA ASP A 125 12.20 -9.88 13.79
C ASP A 125 11.60 -8.55 13.29
N PRO A 126 11.03 -7.70 14.15
CA PRO A 126 10.51 -6.39 13.76
C PRO A 126 11.54 -5.52 13.02
N GLU A 127 12.82 -5.65 13.35
CA GLU A 127 13.91 -4.93 12.67
C GLU A 127 14.20 -5.48 11.26
N ARG A 128 13.60 -6.61 10.87
CA ARG A 128 13.61 -7.10 9.49
C ARG A 128 12.39 -6.66 8.68
N VAL A 129 11.38 -6.04 9.29
CA VAL A 129 10.15 -5.63 8.59
C VAL A 129 10.30 -4.21 8.07
N ALA A 130 10.29 -4.06 6.75
CA ALA A 130 10.31 -2.76 6.06
C ALA A 130 8.96 -2.06 6.11
N ALA A 131 7.87 -2.80 5.92
CA ALA A 131 6.55 -2.19 5.81
C ALA A 131 5.38 -3.09 6.21
N ILE A 132 4.29 -2.45 6.62
CA ILE A 132 2.94 -3.00 6.61
C ILE A 132 2.19 -2.37 5.45
N ILE A 133 1.58 -3.17 4.57
CA ILE A 133 0.72 -2.71 3.48
C ILE A 133 -0.73 -3.09 3.73
N VAL A 134 -1.64 -2.15 3.55
CA VAL A 134 -3.08 -2.35 3.80
C VAL A 134 -3.95 -1.53 2.85
N GLU A 135 -5.08 -2.12 2.44
CA GLU A 135 -6.18 -1.42 1.77
C GLU A 135 -7.11 -0.81 2.83
N PRO A 136 -7.51 0.48 2.76
CA PRO A 136 -8.52 1.08 3.66
C PRO A 136 -9.87 0.39 3.61
N VAL A 137 -10.20 -0.12 2.43
CA VAL A 137 -11.34 -0.98 2.16
C VAL A 137 -10.81 -2.05 1.23
N GLN A 138 -10.79 -3.30 1.69
CA GLN A 138 -10.37 -4.41 0.84
C GLN A 138 -11.33 -4.55 -0.33
N GLY A 139 -10.81 -4.38 -1.54
CA GLY A 139 -11.61 -4.46 -2.76
C GLY A 139 -12.02 -5.88 -3.09
N GLU A 140 -11.10 -6.63 -3.70
CA GLU A 140 -11.33 -8.03 -4.10
C GLU A 140 -11.57 -8.97 -2.89
N GLY A 141 -11.23 -8.52 -1.68
CA GLY A 141 -11.54 -9.19 -0.41
C GLY A 141 -13.02 -9.16 -0.01
N GLY A 142 -13.85 -8.37 -0.71
CA GLY A 142 -15.30 -8.33 -0.50
C GLY A 142 -15.84 -6.98 -0.03
N PHE A 143 -15.15 -5.88 -0.36
CA PHE A 143 -15.54 -4.51 -0.02
C PHE A 143 -15.60 -4.32 1.50
N VAL A 144 -14.62 -4.88 2.20
CA VAL A 144 -14.55 -4.90 3.67
C VAL A 144 -13.78 -3.67 4.14
N ALA A 145 -14.47 -2.72 4.76
CA ALA A 145 -13.84 -1.51 5.30
C ALA A 145 -13.00 -1.86 6.53
N ALA A 146 -11.75 -1.37 6.57
CA ALA A 146 -10.92 -1.44 7.76
C ALA A 146 -11.54 -0.57 8.86
N PRO A 147 -11.73 -1.08 10.08
CA PRO A 147 -12.12 -0.25 11.21
C PRO A 147 -11.12 0.88 11.46
N THR A 148 -11.58 2.04 11.89
CA THR A 148 -10.72 3.22 12.11
C THR A 148 -9.65 2.92 13.15
N GLU A 149 -10.05 2.27 14.25
CA GLU A 149 -9.19 1.88 15.36
C GLU A 149 -8.09 0.91 14.89
N PHE A 150 -8.40 0.06 13.91
CA PHE A 150 -7.44 -0.86 13.33
C PHE A 150 -6.36 -0.11 12.53
N LEU A 151 -6.74 0.81 11.64
CA LEU A 151 -5.78 1.60 10.87
C LEU A 151 -4.90 2.49 11.78
N GLN A 152 -5.48 3.06 12.84
CA GLN A 152 -4.74 3.83 13.84
C GLN A 152 -3.77 2.94 14.63
N ALA A 153 -4.16 1.72 14.98
CA ALA A 153 -3.26 0.76 15.62
C ALA A 153 -2.10 0.36 14.71
N LEU A 154 -2.35 0.10 13.42
CA LEU A 154 -1.29 -0.18 12.45
C LEU A 154 -0.29 0.97 12.32
N ARG A 155 -0.76 2.21 12.30
CA ARG A 155 0.10 3.40 12.32
C ARG A 155 1.00 3.41 13.54
N LYS A 156 0.44 3.21 14.74
CA LYS A 156 1.20 3.16 16.00
C LYS A 156 2.23 2.02 16.01
N ILE A 157 1.89 0.84 15.48
CA ILE A 157 2.82 -0.30 15.37
C ILE A 157 3.98 0.07 14.44
N CYS A 158 3.68 0.68 13.29
CA CYS A 158 4.71 1.13 12.35
C CYS A 158 5.65 2.15 13.00
N ASP A 159 5.11 3.13 13.74
CA ASP A 159 5.90 4.14 14.45
C ASP A 159 6.78 3.52 15.54
N THR A 160 6.25 2.54 16.28
CA THR A 160 6.98 1.86 17.38
C THR A 160 8.17 1.06 16.87
N HIS A 161 8.03 0.39 15.73
CA HIS A 161 9.06 -0.50 15.20
C HIS A 161 9.89 0.11 14.06
N GLY A 162 9.60 1.37 13.67
CA GLY A 162 10.24 2.02 12.53
C GLY A 162 9.92 1.34 11.19
N MET A 163 8.74 0.75 11.06
CA MET A 163 8.24 0.20 9.79
C MET A 163 7.52 1.30 9.02
N MET A 164 7.48 1.20 7.70
CA MET A 164 6.66 2.08 6.87
C MET A 164 5.22 1.57 6.80
N LEU A 165 4.25 2.47 6.90
CA LEU A 165 2.86 2.17 6.56
C LEU A 165 2.61 2.49 5.09
N ILE A 166 2.22 1.48 4.31
CA ILE A 166 1.84 1.64 2.90
C ILE A 166 0.32 1.56 2.78
N ALA A 167 -0.28 2.64 2.31
CA ALA A 167 -1.68 2.71 1.94
C ALA A 167 -1.88 2.26 0.49
N ASP A 168 -2.51 1.11 0.27
CA ASP A 168 -2.98 0.75 -1.06
C ASP A 168 -4.33 1.41 -1.36
N GLU A 169 -4.28 2.62 -1.91
CA GLU A 169 -5.43 3.40 -2.35
C GLU A 169 -5.73 3.20 -3.85
N VAL A 170 -5.20 2.15 -4.48
CA VAL A 170 -5.38 1.89 -5.92
C VAL A 170 -6.86 1.76 -6.28
N GLN A 171 -7.69 1.18 -5.40
CA GLN A 171 -9.13 1.07 -5.63
C GLN A 171 -9.95 2.11 -4.85
N THR A 172 -9.53 2.48 -3.65
CA THR A 172 -10.29 3.34 -2.72
C THR A 172 -10.01 4.83 -2.88
N GLY A 173 -8.92 5.19 -3.54
CA GLY A 173 -8.56 6.58 -3.78
C GLY A 173 -9.41 7.22 -4.88
N MET A 174 -9.07 8.47 -5.18
CA MET A 174 -9.70 9.30 -6.21
C MET A 174 -11.22 9.48 -5.98
N GLY A 175 -11.61 9.73 -4.74
CA GLY A 175 -13.00 10.08 -4.40
C GLY A 175 -13.93 8.88 -4.16
N ARG A 176 -13.46 7.64 -4.33
CA ARG A 176 -14.32 6.45 -4.34
C ARG A 176 -15.15 6.27 -3.06
N THR A 177 -14.60 6.68 -1.92
CA THR A 177 -15.23 6.53 -0.60
C THR A 177 -15.85 7.82 -0.06
N GLY A 178 -16.04 8.84 -0.91
CA GLY A 178 -16.57 10.15 -0.51
C GLY A 178 -15.54 11.14 0.03
N LYS A 179 -14.28 10.69 0.22
CA LYS A 179 -13.09 11.53 0.39
C LYS A 179 -12.10 11.24 -0.73
N LEU A 180 -11.12 12.13 -0.94
CA LEU A 180 -10.17 11.94 -2.03
C LEU A 180 -9.36 10.66 -1.82
N PHE A 181 -8.96 10.39 -0.57
CA PHE A 181 -8.32 9.16 -0.10
C PHE A 181 -9.12 8.57 1.06
N ALA A 182 -9.30 7.26 1.09
CA ALA A 182 -10.07 6.59 2.14
C ALA A 182 -9.39 6.60 3.51
N PHE A 183 -8.05 6.65 3.57
CA PHE A 183 -7.28 6.82 4.81
C PHE A 183 -7.66 8.10 5.58
N GLU A 184 -8.18 9.12 4.90
CA GLU A 184 -8.66 10.35 5.53
C GLU A 184 -9.85 10.11 6.48
N HIS A 185 -10.60 9.01 6.32
CA HIS A 185 -11.68 8.65 7.25
C HIS A 185 -11.15 8.23 8.63
N ALA A 186 -9.95 7.64 8.67
CA ALA A 186 -9.33 7.18 9.91
C ALA A 186 -8.44 8.24 10.60
N GLY A 187 -8.21 9.39 9.94
CA GLY A 187 -7.28 10.42 10.43
C GLY A 187 -5.83 9.96 10.45
N VAL A 188 -5.46 9.00 9.60
CA VAL A 188 -4.11 8.40 9.54
C VAL A 188 -3.40 8.86 8.27
N ALA A 189 -2.14 9.28 8.42
CA ALA A 189 -1.22 9.49 7.31
C ALA A 189 -0.29 8.29 7.15
N ALA A 190 -0.36 7.63 5.99
CA ALA A 190 0.59 6.59 5.60
C ALA A 190 1.91 7.21 5.12
N ASP A 191 3.00 6.45 5.21
CA ASP A 191 4.32 6.92 4.75
C ASP A 191 4.44 6.88 3.23
N LEU A 192 3.75 5.92 2.60
CA LEU A 192 3.63 5.74 1.15
C LEU A 192 2.16 5.46 0.78
N VAL A 193 1.70 6.02 -0.33
CA VAL A 193 0.34 5.88 -0.86
C VAL A 193 0.41 5.44 -2.31
N CYS A 194 -0.14 4.24 -2.60
CA CYS A 194 -0.25 3.69 -3.95
C CYS A 194 -1.57 4.13 -4.59
N MET A 195 -1.53 4.58 -5.84
CA MET A 195 -2.67 5.12 -6.58
C MET A 195 -2.69 4.58 -8.00
N ALA A 196 -3.86 4.30 -8.58
CA ALA A 196 -4.04 4.01 -10.00
C ALA A 196 -5.52 4.15 -10.39
N LYS A 197 -6.03 3.31 -11.28
CA LYS A 197 -7.46 3.18 -11.66
C LYS A 197 -8.11 4.54 -11.95
N GLY A 198 -8.80 5.13 -10.97
CA GLY A 198 -9.46 6.43 -11.10
C GLY A 198 -8.51 7.59 -11.40
N LEU A 199 -7.21 7.44 -11.14
CA LEU A 199 -6.20 8.51 -11.21
C LEU A 199 -6.18 9.24 -12.56
N ALA A 200 -6.40 8.52 -13.66
CA ALA A 200 -6.35 9.07 -15.01
C ALA A 200 -7.60 8.80 -15.84
N GLY A 201 -8.76 8.59 -15.19
CA GLY A 201 -10.05 8.48 -15.91
C GLY A 201 -10.10 7.37 -16.96
N GLY A 202 -9.37 6.27 -16.75
CA GLY A 202 -9.31 5.13 -17.68
C GLY A 202 -8.02 5.01 -18.48
N PHE A 203 -7.14 6.02 -18.46
CA PHE A 203 -5.80 5.88 -19.04
C PHE A 203 -4.85 5.11 -18.12
N PRO A 204 -3.86 4.37 -18.67
CA PRO A 204 -2.86 3.67 -17.86
C PRO A 204 -1.95 4.67 -17.13
N LEU A 205 -2.24 4.89 -15.86
CA LEU A 205 -1.43 5.71 -14.98
C LEU A 205 -1.61 5.25 -13.54
N SER A 206 -0.50 5.23 -12.83
CA SER A 206 -0.43 4.98 -11.40
C SER A 206 0.66 5.84 -10.78
N ALA A 207 0.66 5.91 -9.45
CA ALA A 207 1.59 6.71 -8.71
C ALA A 207 1.90 6.10 -7.34
N VAL A 208 3.08 6.40 -6.84
CA VAL A 208 3.44 6.28 -5.42
C VAL A 208 3.79 7.67 -4.94
N SER A 209 3.04 8.18 -3.97
CA SER A 209 3.37 9.42 -3.25
C SER A 209 3.76 9.07 -1.82
N GLY A 210 4.72 9.78 -1.25
CA GLY A 210 5.08 9.59 0.14
C GLY A 210 6.14 10.56 0.60
N ARG A 211 6.66 10.31 1.81
CA ARG A 211 7.69 11.13 2.45
C ARG A 211 8.87 11.40 1.51
N ALA A 212 9.31 12.65 1.42
CA ALA A 212 10.32 13.08 0.46
C ALA A 212 11.71 12.46 0.70
N GLU A 213 11.98 11.99 1.91
CA GLU A 213 13.18 11.22 2.27
C GLU A 213 13.11 9.74 1.87
N VAL A 214 11.92 9.24 1.53
CA VAL A 214 11.67 7.83 1.13
C VAL A 214 11.55 7.70 -0.39
N VAL A 215 10.99 8.70 -1.07
CA VAL A 215 10.72 8.76 -2.53
C VAL A 215 11.77 9.58 -3.27
#